data_AF-A0A8D8H0U0-F1
#
_entry.id   AF-A0A8D8H0U0-F1
#
_cell.length_a   1.000
_cell.length_b   1.000
_cell.length_c   1.000
_cell.angle_alpha   90.00
_cell.angle_beta   90.00
_cell.angle_gamma   90.00
#
_symmetry.space_group_name_H-M   'P 1'
#
loop_
_entity.id
_entity.type
_entity.pdbx_description
1 polymer ?
#
loop_
_entity_poly.entity_id
_entity_poly.type
_entity_poly.pdbx_seq_one_letter_code
_entity_poly.pdbx_strand_id
1 'polypeptide(L)'
;MSEKSTNPYDMDSPCFDPDRYLQKLLKECSLKQIMDTESTIVRQTQTLHSDMQTLVYENYNKFISATDTIRKMKTDFRSMEGEMNLLMSNMAEITEFSEKIT
;
A
#
# COMPACT_ATOMS: atom_id res chain seq x y z
N MET A 1 -23.19 13.14 8.33
CA MET A 1 -21.82 13.58 8.06
C MET A 1 -21.69 14.95 8.68
N SER A 2 -21.05 15.07 9.84
CA SER A 2 -20.96 16.36 10.54
C SER A 2 -19.96 17.25 9.82
N GLU A 3 -20.40 18.45 9.42
CA GLU A 3 -19.54 19.58 9.09
C GLU A 3 -18.60 19.81 10.27
N LYS A 4 -17.34 19.34 10.15
CA LYS A 4 -16.27 19.80 11.03
C LYS A 4 -16.19 21.30 10.79
N SER A 5 -16.55 22.07 11.81
CA SER A 5 -16.36 23.52 11.84
C SER A 5 -14.97 23.84 11.30
N THR A 6 -14.91 24.55 10.18
CA THR A 6 -13.68 25.03 9.55
C THR A 6 -12.98 25.97 10.52
N ASN A 7 -12.07 25.43 11.32
CA ASN A 7 -11.30 26.16 12.30
C ASN A 7 -10.03 26.71 11.64
N PRO A 8 -9.89 28.03 11.46
CA PRO A 8 -8.71 28.62 10.85
C PRO A 8 -7.43 28.47 11.68
N TYR A 9 -7.55 28.01 12.93
CA TYR A 9 -6.43 27.75 13.83
C TYR A 9 -6.03 26.27 13.91
N ASP A 10 -6.75 25.37 13.26
CA ASP A 10 -6.45 23.94 13.25
C ASP A 10 -5.53 23.62 12.08
N MET A 11 -4.30 23.17 12.37
CA MET A 11 -3.27 22.84 11.38
C MET A 11 -3.68 21.71 10.44
N ASP A 12 -4.57 20.82 10.90
CA ASP A 12 -5.07 19.70 10.09
C ASP A 12 -6.33 20.08 9.30
N SER A 13 -6.82 21.31 9.45
CA SER A 13 -8.02 21.79 8.76
C SER A 13 -7.70 22.27 7.35
N PRO A 14 -8.56 21.99 6.35
CA PRO A 14 -8.41 22.55 5.00
C PRO A 14 -8.56 24.08 4.94
N CYS A 15 -9.05 24.72 6.01
CA CYS A 15 -9.16 26.17 6.13
C CYS A 15 -8.12 26.78 7.08
N PHE A 16 -7.02 26.06 7.36
CA PHE A 16 -5.93 26.56 8.18
C PHE A 16 -5.36 27.88 7.63
N ASP A 17 -5.24 28.87 8.50
CA ASP A 17 -4.64 30.17 8.20
C ASP A 17 -3.34 30.30 9.02
N PRO A 18 -2.16 30.13 8.38
CA PRO A 18 -0.87 30.15 9.06
C PRO A 18 -0.59 31.50 9.75
N ASP A 19 -0.94 32.61 9.10
CA ASP A 19 -0.67 33.95 9.62
C ASP A 19 -1.53 34.22 10.86
N ARG A 20 -2.81 33.85 10.80
CA ARG A 20 -3.72 34.01 11.93
C ARG A 20 -3.37 33.11 13.11
N TYR A 21 -2.93 31.88 12.84
CA TYR A 21 -2.41 30.96 13.85
C TYR A 21 -1.15 31.50 14.51
N LEU A 22 -0.18 31.97 13.72
CA LEU A 22 1.07 32.53 14.22
C LEU A 22 0.83 33.77 15.08
N GLN A 23 -0.02 34.70 14.62
CA GLN A 23 -0.38 35.89 15.40
C GLN A 23 -1.02 35.53 16.74
N LYS A 24 -1.86 34.49 16.78
CA LYS A 24 -2.45 33.99 18.02
C LYS A 24 -1.39 33.41 18.94
N LEU A 25 -0.51 32.56 18.40
CA LEU A 25 0.58 31.93 19.15
C LEU A 25 1.51 32.97 19.77
N LEU A 26 1.90 34.00 19.01
CA LEU A 26 2.75 35.09 19.50
C LEU A 26 2.09 35.96 20.58
N LYS A 27 0.75 36.10 20.56
CA LYS A 27 0.00 36.89 21.55
C LYS A 27 -0.32 36.12 22.82
N GLU A 28 -0.57 34.82 22.72
CA GLU A 28 -1.13 34.02 23.80
C GLU A 28 -0.12 33.08 24.47
N CYS A 29 1.04 32.83 23.86
CA CYS A 29 2.05 31.89 24.37
C CYS A 29 3.35 32.59 24.76
N SER A 30 4.02 32.02 25.76
CA SER A 30 5.38 32.40 26.14
C SER A 30 6.41 31.89 25.12
N LEU A 31 7.60 32.50 25.10
CA LEU A 31 8.71 32.07 24.24
C LEU A 31 9.02 30.58 24.38
N LYS A 32 8.99 30.04 25.60
CA LYS A 32 9.21 28.61 25.85
C LYS A 32 8.16 27.75 25.14
N GLN A 33 6.89 28.10 25.28
CA GLN A 33 5.79 27.36 24.62
C GLN A 33 5.90 27.43 23.09
N ILE A 34 6.35 28.56 22.55
CA ILE A 34 6.60 28.73 21.12
C ILE A 34 7.72 27.77 20.66
N MET A 35 8.85 27.73 21.38
CA MET A 35 9.96 26.81 21.08
C MET A 35 9.56 25.32 21.21
N ASP A 36 8.75 24.99 22.22
CA ASP A 36 8.23 23.63 22.39
C ASP A 36 7.30 23.24 21.23
N THR A 37 6.49 24.19 20.75
CA THR A 37 5.59 24.02 19.59
C THR A 37 6.39 23.82 18.30
N GLU A 38 7.40 24.65 18.05
CA GLU A 38 8.32 24.50 16.92
C GLU A 38 8.97 23.10 16.92
N SER A 39 9.54 22.70 18.06
CA SER A 39 10.19 21.39 18.21
C SER A 39 9.23 20.24 17.92
N THR A 40 7.97 20.39 18.34
CA THR A 40 6.92 19.40 18.08
C THR A 40 6.58 19.30 16.59
N ILE A 41 6.40 20.43 15.92
CA ILE A 41 6.10 20.49 14.48
C ILE A 41 7.26 19.90 13.66
N VAL A 42 8.50 20.22 14.01
CA VAL A 42 9.69 19.65 13.35
C VAL A 42 9.70 18.13 13.50
N ARG A 43 9.47 17.61 14.71
CA ARG A 43 9.40 16.17 14.95
C ARG A 43 8.26 15.52 14.16
N GLN A 44 7.06 16.11 14.19
CA GLN A 44 5.91 15.60 13.45
C GLN A 44 6.16 15.55 11.94
N THR A 45 6.83 16.57 11.39
CA THR A 45 7.21 16.61 9.97
C THR A 45 8.17 15.47 9.63
N GLN A 46 9.18 15.23 10.47
CA GLN A 46 10.12 14.12 10.27
C GLN A 46 9.44 12.75 10.39
N THR A 47 8.57 12.55 11.38
CA THR A 47 7.80 11.32 11.55
C THR A 47 6.90 11.08 10.34
N LEU A 48 6.14 12.08 9.91
CA LEU A 48 5.25 11.97 8.75
C LEU A 48 6.03 11.62 7.47
N HIS A 49 7.22 12.19 7.29
CA HIS A 49 8.11 11.84 6.19
C HIS A 49 8.55 10.37 6.23
N SER A 50 8.98 9.89 7.40
CA SER A 50 9.37 8.48 7.61
C SER A 50 8.20 7.52 7.38
N ASP A 51 7.01 7.88 7.86
CA ASP A 51 5.80 7.08 7.69
C ASP A 51 5.41 6.98 6.21
N MET A 52 5.50 8.10 5.49
CA MET A 52 5.26 8.14 4.03
C MET A 52 6.25 7.23 3.30
N GLN A 53 7.56 7.31 3.62
CA GLN A 53 8.57 6.44 3.03
C GLN A 53 8.29 4.96 3.31
N THR A 54 7.95 4.63 4.55
CA THR A 54 7.60 3.26 4.97
C THR A 54 6.40 2.73 4.21
N LEU A 55 5.34 3.54 4.09
CA LEU A 55 4.13 3.17 3.37
C LEU A 55 4.41 2.90 1.88
N VAL A 56 5.22 3.74 1.24
CA VAL A 56 5.63 3.56 -0.16
C VAL A 56 6.43 2.27 -0.30
N TYR A 57 7.41 2.05 0.57
CA TYR A 57 8.23 0.84 0.56
C TYR A 57 7.38 -0.43 0.74
N GLU A 58 6.48 -0.45 1.73
CA GLU A 58 5.60 -1.60 1.95
C GLU A 58 4.70 -1.88 0.76
N ASN A 59 4.11 -0.84 0.16
CA ASN A 59 3.25 -1.00 -1.00
C ASN A 59 4.03 -1.58 -2.19
N TYR A 60 5.20 -1.04 -2.50
CA TYR A 60 6.03 -1.58 -3.59
C TYR A 60 6.43 -3.02 -3.34
N ASN A 61 6.84 -3.38 -2.12
CA ASN A 61 7.15 -4.78 -1.80
C ASN A 61 5.95 -5.71 -1.95
N LYS A 62 4.75 -5.27 -1.54
CA LYS A 62 3.51 -6.03 -1.72
C LYS A 62 3.20 -6.21 -3.21
N PHE A 63 3.36 -5.18 -4.04
CA PHE A 63 3.15 -5.26 -5.49
C PHE A 63 4.14 -6.20 -6.19
N ILE A 64 5.42 -6.12 -5.83
CA ILE A 64 6.46 -7.02 -6.35
C ILE A 64 6.11 -8.46 -5.97
N SER A 65 5.82 -8.72 -4.69
CA SER A 65 5.47 -10.05 -4.19
C SER A 65 4.21 -10.63 -4.86
N ALA A 66 3.20 -9.80 -5.09
CA ALA A 66 2.00 -10.20 -5.82
C ALA A 66 2.33 -10.55 -7.28
N THR A 67 3.16 -9.74 -7.95
CA THR A 67 3.59 -9.98 -9.34
C THR A 67 4.39 -11.27 -9.46
N ASP A 68 5.28 -11.55 -8.50
CA ASP A 68 6.05 -12.79 -8.46
C ASP A 68 5.16 -14.01 -8.23
N THR A 69 4.15 -13.88 -7.36
CA THR A 69 3.14 -14.92 -7.14
C THR A 69 2.37 -15.21 -8.43
N ILE A 70 1.90 -14.19 -9.15
CA ILE A 70 1.22 -14.36 -10.45
C ILE A 70 2.14 -15.03 -11.48
N ARG A 71 3.42 -14.64 -11.52
CA ARG A 71 4.39 -15.26 -12.43
C ARG A 71 4.58 -16.74 -12.11
N LYS A 72 4.70 -17.08 -10.83
CA LYS A 72 4.80 -18.47 -10.38
C LYS A 72 3.54 -19.26 -10.75
N MET A 73 2.36 -18.74 -10.44
CA MET A 73 1.09 -19.36 -10.81
C MET A 73 1.02 -19.65 -12.31
N LYS A 74 1.42 -18.68 -13.16
CA LYS A 74 1.45 -18.88 -14.62
C LYS A 74 2.36 -20.04 -15.04
N THR A 75 3.54 -20.17 -14.42
CA THR A 75 4.45 -21.28 -14.69
C THR A 75 3.86 -22.60 -14.25
N ASP A 76 3.29 -22.65 -13.04
CA ASP A 76 2.68 -23.86 -12.47
C ASP A 76 1.49 -24.33 -13.33
N PHE A 77 0.64 -23.40 -13.80
CA PHE A 77 -0.46 -23.71 -14.71
C PHE A 77 0.00 -24.29 -16.04
N ARG A 78 1.10 -23.78 -16.63
CA ARG A 78 1.66 -24.33 -17.87
C ARG A 78 2.21 -25.73 -17.68
N SER A 79 2.84 -26.00 -16.54
CA SER A 79 3.30 -27.35 -16.21
C SER A 79 2.13 -28.32 -16.10
N MET A 80 1.06 -27.93 -15.39
CA MET A 80 -0.15 -28.73 -15.22
C MET A 80 -0.86 -29.00 -16.56
N GLU A 81 -0.93 -28.02 -17.46
CA GLU A 81 -1.47 -28.20 -18.82
C GLU A 81 -0.64 -29.23 -19.61
N GLY A 82 0.69 -29.19 -19.51
CA GLY A 82 1.58 -30.18 -20.12
C GLY A 82 1.33 -31.60 -19.60
N GLU A 83 1.19 -31.77 -18.29
CA GLU A 83 0.90 -33.08 -17.68
C GLU A 83 -0.50 -33.60 -18.08
N MET A 84 -1.50 -32.72 -18.16
CA MET A 84 -2.85 -33.09 -18.58
C MET A 84 -2.90 -33.54 -20.04
N ASN A 85 -2.15 -32.88 -20.92
CA ASN A 85 -2.01 -33.30 -22.32
C ASN A 85 -1.31 -34.66 -22.44
N LEU A 86 -0.26 -34.91 -21.65
CA LEU A 86 0.42 -36.20 -21.61
C LEU A 86 -0.53 -37.32 -21.16
N LEU A 87 -1.31 -37.06 -20.10
CA LEU A 87 -2.32 -38.01 -19.61
C LEU A 87 -3.37 -38.33 -20.68
N MET A 88 -3.85 -37.32 -21.40
CA MET A 88 -4.82 -37.49 -22.48
C MET A 88 -4.25 -38.34 -23.62
N SER A 89 -3.00 -38.09 -24.02
CA SER A 89 -2.30 -38.91 -25.04
C SER A 89 -2.20 -40.37 -24.61
N ASN A 90 -1.76 -40.61 -23.37
CA ASN A 90 -1.64 -41.97 -22.84
C ASN A 90 -3.00 -42.68 -22.77
N MET A 91 -4.08 -41.98 -22.38
CA MET A 91 -5.43 -42.55 -22.39
C MET A 91 -5.89 -42.89 -23.81
N ALA A 92 -5.61 -42.03 -24.80
CA ALA A 92 -5.95 -42.30 -26.19
C ALA A 92 -5.20 -43.53 -26.74
N GLU A 93 -3.91 -43.67 -26.44
CA GLU A 93 -3.12 -44.86 -26.80
C GLU A 93 -3.70 -46.15 -26.16
N ILE A 94 -4.09 -46.09 -24.88
CA ILE A 94 -4.72 -47.22 -24.20
C ILE A 94 -6.05 -47.60 -24.86
N THR A 95 -6.88 -46.61 -25.20
CA THR A 95 -8.16 -46.84 -25.88
C THR A 95 -7.95 -47.45 -27.27
N GLU A 96 -7.04 -46.91 -28.08
CA GLU A 96 -6.71 -47.47 -29.41
C GLU A 96 -6.19 -48.91 -29.31
N PHE A 97 -5.32 -49.18 -28.34
CA PHE A 97 -4.80 -50.53 -28.11
C PHE A 97 -5.90 -51.51 -27.68
N SER A 98 -6.82 -51.07 -26.82
CA SER A 98 -7.97 -51.88 -26.39
C SER A 98 -8.91 -52.22 -27.55
N GLU A 99 -9.14 -51.29 -28.48
CA GLU A 99 -9.96 -51.50 -29.68
C GLU A 99 -9.32 -52.52 -30.64
N LYS A 100 -7.99 -52.57 -30.74
CA LYS A 100 -7.29 -53.56 -31.58
C LYS A 100 -7.33 -54.99 -31.02
N ILE A 101 -7.57 -55.16 -29.72
CA ILE A 101 -7.60 -56.46 -29.06
C ILE A 101 -9.00 -57.08 -29.06
N THR A 102 -10.06 -56.27 -29.23
CA THR A 102 -11.46 -56.72 -29.22
C THR A 102 -11.98 -56.90 -30.64
#